data_AF-A0A2T9Z415-F1
#
_entry.id   AF-A0A2T9Z415-F1
#
_cell.length_a   1.000
_cell.length_b   1.000
_cell.length_c   1.000
_cell.angle_alpha   90.00
_cell.angle_beta   90.00
_cell.angle_gamma   90.00
#
_symmetry.space_group_name_H-M   'P 1'
#
loop_
_entity.id
_entity.type
_entity.pdbx_description
1 polymer ?
#
loop_
_entity_poly.entity_id
_entity_poly.type
_entity_poly.pdbx_seq_one_letter_code
_entity_poly.pdbx_strand_id
1 'polypeptide(L)'
;MNLDDGLDLDYNILEKSTNGIYKRGYRFNSVQHAEDTVNEKLNECKSEMKHFAQTQKSEIVQVIQTALSSDLDQRDNLKDLVDLLKKSEDKDIFTSMCFRDVCSVYFACVAGFEDCNLGLNKAVENEYKNFVIFKNKKSKILNTLLVQGHDSNESLKTLFREILERVESTF
;
A
#
# COMPACT_ATOMS: atom_id res chain seq x y z
N MET A 1 -38.00 -22.03 4.04
CA MET A 1 -37.38 -20.72 4.37
C MET A 1 -36.76 -20.90 5.74
N ASN A 2 -35.45 -21.17 5.79
CA ASN A 2 -34.71 -21.25 7.03
C ASN A 2 -34.24 -19.84 7.38
N LEU A 3 -34.53 -19.45 8.62
CA LEU A 3 -34.16 -18.19 9.25
C LEU A 3 -32.77 -18.32 9.87
N ASP A 4 -31.98 -17.26 9.69
CA ASP A 4 -30.92 -16.79 10.58
C ASP A 4 -29.73 -17.74 10.86
N ASP A 5 -28.78 -17.76 9.91
CA ASP A 5 -27.37 -17.90 10.24
C ASP A 5 -26.89 -16.55 10.79
N GLY A 6 -27.12 -16.35 12.10
CA GLY A 6 -26.63 -15.20 12.84
C GLY A 6 -25.10 -15.11 12.78
N LEU A 7 -24.61 -14.24 11.92
CA LEU A 7 -23.26 -13.68 11.92
C LEU A 7 -23.05 -12.89 13.21
N ASP A 8 -22.70 -13.57 14.31
CA ASP A 8 -22.16 -12.90 15.49
C ASP A 8 -20.68 -12.56 15.23
N LEU A 9 -20.48 -11.52 14.43
CA LEU A 9 -19.26 -10.73 14.41
C LEU A 9 -19.21 -9.92 15.71
N ASP A 10 -18.62 -10.49 16.76
CA ASP A 10 -18.38 -9.78 18.02
C ASP A 10 -17.24 -8.77 17.81
N TYR A 11 -17.57 -7.62 17.20
CA TYR A 11 -16.65 -6.53 16.97
C TYR A 11 -16.37 -5.78 18.28
N ASN A 12 -15.07 -5.65 18.59
CA ASN A 12 -14.47 -4.78 19.62
C ASN A 12 -14.47 -5.29 21.07
N ILE A 13 -13.75 -6.38 21.35
CA ILE A 13 -13.19 -6.55 22.69
C ILE A 13 -11.92 -5.69 22.81
N LEU A 14 -12.12 -4.49 23.37
CA LEU A 14 -11.04 -3.65 23.88
C LEU A 14 -10.49 -4.30 25.17
N GLU A 15 -9.55 -5.22 25.05
CA GLU A 15 -8.86 -5.74 26.22
C GLU A 15 -7.87 -4.71 26.75
N LYS A 16 -8.10 -4.26 27.97
CA LYS A 16 -7.26 -3.31 28.69
C LYS A 16 -5.99 -4.04 29.12
N SER A 17 -4.87 -3.80 28.45
CA SER A 17 -3.57 -4.25 28.97
C SER A 17 -3.25 -3.51 30.27
N THR A 18 -2.43 -4.11 31.13
CA THR A 18 -1.96 -3.56 32.42
C THR A 18 -1.31 -2.17 32.32
N ASN A 19 -0.99 -1.69 31.11
CA ASN A 19 -0.40 -0.39 30.83
C ASN A 19 -1.34 0.59 30.09
N GLY A 20 -2.64 0.33 30.03
CA GLY A 20 -3.62 1.25 29.42
C GLY A 20 -3.60 1.31 27.89
N ILE A 21 -2.86 0.42 27.23
CA ILE A 21 -2.91 0.26 25.77
C ILE A 21 -4.08 -0.68 25.46
N TYR A 22 -5.08 -0.17 24.76
CA TYR A 22 -6.13 -0.96 24.14
C TYR A 22 -5.54 -1.81 23.01
N LYS A 23 -5.48 -3.13 23.19
CA LYS A 23 -5.15 -4.05 22.09
C LYS A 23 -6.47 -4.50 21.46
N ARG A 24 -6.62 -4.37 20.14
CA ARG A 24 -7.61 -5.18 19.42
C ARG A 24 -7.17 -6.63 19.57
N GLY A 25 -7.84 -7.38 20.44
CA GLY A 25 -7.64 -8.81 20.56
C GLY A 25 -8.54 -9.50 19.56
N TYR A 26 -7.96 -10.26 18.63
CA TYR A 26 -8.73 -11.20 17.83
C TYR A 26 -8.96 -12.44 18.67
N ARG A 27 -10.22 -12.86 18.81
CA ARG A 27 -10.58 -14.17 19.36
C ARG A 27 -11.24 -14.97 18.25
N PHE A 28 -10.76 -16.19 18.05
CA PHE A 28 -11.23 -17.07 17.00
C PHE A 28 -11.81 -18.33 17.62
N ASN A 29 -12.90 -18.83 17.03
CA ASN A 29 -13.58 -20.03 17.50
C ASN A 29 -13.06 -21.31 16.80
N SER A 30 -12.24 -21.17 15.75
CA SER A 30 -11.58 -22.28 15.06
C SER A 30 -10.35 -21.81 14.26
N VAL A 31 -9.44 -22.75 13.95
CA VAL A 31 -8.27 -22.51 13.07
C VAL A 31 -8.74 -22.02 11.70
N GLN A 32 -9.69 -22.73 11.09
CA GLN A 32 -10.22 -22.40 9.76
C GLN A 32 -10.72 -20.96 9.70
N HIS A 33 -11.51 -20.53 10.71
CA HIS A 33 -12.03 -19.18 10.76
C HIS A 33 -10.92 -18.12 10.90
N ALA A 34 -9.89 -18.41 11.71
CA ALA A 34 -8.74 -17.54 11.85
C ALA A 34 -7.97 -17.40 10.53
N GLU A 35 -7.73 -18.52 9.84
CA GLU A 35 -7.06 -18.55 8.53
C GLU A 35 -7.83 -17.82 7.43
N ASP A 36 -9.15 -18.02 7.38
CA ASP A 36 -10.04 -17.32 6.44
C ASP A 36 -10.00 -15.81 6.69
N THR A 37 -9.99 -15.39 7.95
CA THR A 37 -9.87 -13.97 8.33
C THR A 37 -8.51 -13.38 7.92
N VAL A 38 -7.41 -14.12 8.10
CA VAL A 38 -6.08 -13.70 7.62
C VAL A 38 -6.09 -13.51 6.09
N ASN A 39 -6.66 -14.47 5.37
CA ASN A 39 -6.77 -14.42 3.91
C ASN A 39 -7.62 -13.25 3.42
N GLU A 40 -8.77 -13.01 4.04
CA GLU A 40 -9.66 -11.89 3.73
C GLU A 40 -8.91 -10.57 3.89
N LYS A 41 -8.29 -10.35 5.06
CA LYS A 41 -7.50 -9.14 5.36
C LYS A 41 -6.33 -8.98 4.39
N LEU A 42 -5.62 -10.06 4.07
CA LEU A 42 -4.53 -10.03 3.10
C LEU A 42 -5.02 -9.63 1.70
N ASN A 43 -6.17 -10.15 1.26
CA ASN A 43 -6.77 -9.81 -0.02
C ASN A 43 -7.30 -8.38 -0.07
N GLU A 44 -7.87 -7.87 1.02
CA GLU A 44 -8.22 -6.45 1.17
C GLU A 44 -6.99 -5.57 0.96
N CYS A 45 -5.90 -5.82 1.70
CA CYS A 45 -4.66 -5.03 1.57
C CYS A 45 -4.07 -5.09 0.15
N LYS A 46 -4.09 -6.25 -0.50
CA LYS A 46 -3.65 -6.42 -1.90
C LYS A 46 -4.49 -5.57 -2.86
N SER A 47 -5.81 -5.64 -2.71
CA SER A 47 -6.76 -4.94 -3.57
C SER A 47 -6.56 -3.43 -3.46
N GLU A 48 -6.47 -2.93 -2.22
CA GLU A 48 -6.21 -1.51 -1.95
C GLU A 48 -4.86 -1.05 -2.51
N MET A 49 -3.79 -1.83 -2.29
CA MET A 49 -2.47 -1.52 -2.84
C MET A 49 -2.51 -1.44 -4.37
N LYS A 50 -3.18 -2.40 -5.03
CA LYS A 50 -3.30 -2.42 -6.50
C LYS A 50 -4.09 -1.21 -7.00
N HIS A 51 -5.23 -0.91 -6.37
CA HIS A 51 -6.04 0.24 -6.75
C HIS A 51 -5.25 1.54 -6.60
N PHE A 52 -4.57 1.72 -5.47
CA PHE A 52 -3.72 2.86 -5.21
C PHE A 52 -2.60 2.99 -6.24
N ALA A 53 -1.87 1.90 -6.51
CA ALA A 53 -0.80 1.90 -7.51
C ALA A 53 -1.34 2.30 -8.90
N GLN A 54 -2.50 1.79 -9.30
CA GLN A 54 -3.11 2.13 -10.60
C GLN A 54 -3.50 3.60 -10.69
N THR A 55 -4.16 4.14 -9.66
CA THR A 55 -4.54 5.56 -9.61
C THR A 55 -3.31 6.45 -9.72
N GLN A 56 -2.25 6.13 -8.97
CA GLN A 56 -1.00 6.90 -9.01
C GLN A 56 -0.28 6.83 -10.34
N LYS A 57 -0.21 5.64 -10.94
CA LYS A 57 0.33 5.48 -12.28
C LYS A 57 -0.39 6.41 -13.25
N SER A 58 -1.73 6.39 -13.21
CA SER A 58 -2.57 7.22 -14.09
C SER A 58 -2.30 8.71 -13.89
N GLU A 59 -2.29 9.19 -12.64
CA GLU A 59 -2.05 10.60 -12.32
C GLU A 59 -0.65 11.05 -12.77
N ILE A 60 0.39 10.26 -12.46
CA ILE A 60 1.76 10.57 -12.87
C ILE A 60 1.91 10.62 -14.39
N VAL A 61 1.37 9.61 -15.09
CA VAL A 61 1.41 9.55 -16.56
C VAL A 61 0.70 10.76 -17.15
N GLN A 62 -0.45 11.16 -16.61
CA GLN A 62 -1.20 12.33 -17.07
C GLN A 62 -0.40 13.63 -16.92
N VAL A 63 0.25 13.86 -15.76
CA VAL A 63 1.09 15.06 -15.56
C VAL A 63 2.26 15.07 -16.54
N ILE A 64 2.92 13.94 -16.74
CA ILE A 64 4.05 13.79 -17.67
C ILE A 64 3.62 14.05 -19.11
N GLN A 65 2.52 13.44 -19.56
CA GLN A 65 2.02 13.63 -20.92
C GLN A 65 1.63 15.08 -21.18
N THR A 66 0.97 15.72 -20.20
CA THR A 66 0.64 17.15 -20.27
C THR A 66 1.90 17.99 -20.44
N ALA A 67 2.96 17.67 -19.70
CA ALA A 67 4.21 18.41 -19.76
C ALA A 67 4.97 18.24 -21.09
N LEU A 68 4.92 17.03 -21.65
CA LEU A 68 5.58 16.72 -22.92
C LEU A 68 4.87 17.36 -24.12
N SER A 69 3.53 17.47 -24.08
CA SER A 69 2.71 18.03 -25.15
C SER A 69 2.59 19.55 -25.13
N SER A 70 3.03 20.23 -24.07
CA SER A 70 2.94 21.68 -23.92
C SER A 70 4.25 22.38 -24.31
N ASP A 71 4.16 23.55 -24.95
CA ASP A 71 5.33 24.40 -25.27
C ASP A 71 5.69 25.39 -24.16
N LEU A 72 4.88 25.46 -23.10
CA LEU A 72 5.12 26.34 -21.95
C LEU A 72 6.30 25.85 -21.09
N ASP A 73 6.72 26.65 -20.11
CA ASP A 73 7.65 26.21 -19.07
C ASP A 73 6.97 25.13 -18.19
N GLN A 74 7.63 23.99 -18.01
CA GLN A 74 7.08 22.84 -17.30
C GLN A 74 7.45 22.77 -15.81
N ARG A 75 7.99 23.84 -15.21
CA ARG A 75 8.29 23.90 -13.77
C ARG A 75 7.06 23.61 -12.89
N ASP A 76 5.88 24.09 -13.29
CA ASP A 76 4.65 23.83 -12.54
C ASP A 76 4.27 22.35 -12.60
N ASN A 77 4.38 21.71 -13.78
CA ASN A 77 4.18 20.27 -13.91
C ASN A 77 5.20 19.46 -13.12
N LEU A 78 6.45 19.91 -13.02
CA LEU A 78 7.46 19.28 -12.17
C LEU A 78 7.05 19.35 -10.70
N LYS A 79 6.58 20.53 -10.26
CA LYS A 79 6.08 20.73 -8.90
C LYS A 79 4.88 19.83 -8.62
N ASP A 80 3.91 19.77 -9.53
CA ASP A 80 2.73 18.91 -9.41
C ASP A 80 3.13 17.43 -9.29
N LEU A 81 4.10 16.99 -10.11
CA LEU A 81 4.61 15.63 -10.05
C LEU A 81 5.30 15.32 -8.72
N VAL A 82 6.12 16.24 -8.20
CA VAL A 82 6.75 16.11 -6.89
C VAL A 82 5.71 16.06 -5.77
N ASP A 83 4.69 16.91 -5.83
CA ASP A 83 3.63 16.96 -4.82
C ASP A 83 2.76 15.70 -4.85
N LEU A 84 2.44 15.15 -6.03
CA LEU A 84 1.77 13.86 -6.19
C LEU A 84 2.57 12.72 -5.55
N LEU A 85 3.87 12.65 -5.84
CA LEU A 85 4.76 11.64 -5.27
C LEU A 85 4.98 11.81 -3.77
N LYS A 86 4.97 13.03 -3.22
CA LYS A 86 5.03 13.22 -1.75
C LYS A 86 3.75 12.77 -1.07
N LYS A 87 2.58 13.19 -1.57
CA LYS A 87 1.27 12.76 -1.05
C LYS A 87 1.09 11.24 -1.11
N SER A 88 1.76 10.58 -2.05
CA SER A 88 1.80 9.13 -2.13
C SER A 88 2.45 8.45 -0.92
N GLU A 89 3.39 9.09 -0.24
CA GLU A 89 4.09 8.50 0.91
C GLU A 89 3.16 8.35 2.12
N ASP A 90 2.21 9.28 2.30
CA ASP A 90 1.17 9.19 3.34
C ASP A 90 0.28 7.95 3.15
N LYS A 91 0.04 7.58 1.90
CA LYS A 91 -0.75 6.40 1.55
C LYS A 91 0.05 5.10 1.72
N ASP A 92 1.38 5.14 1.56
CA ASP A 92 2.23 4.00 1.93
C ASP A 92 2.17 3.70 3.44
N ILE A 93 2.00 4.73 4.28
CA ILE A 93 1.81 4.55 5.72
C ILE A 93 0.53 3.75 5.98
N PHE A 94 -0.57 4.10 5.30
CA PHE A 94 -1.83 3.38 5.41
C PHE A 94 -1.69 1.91 4.95
N THR A 95 -1.08 1.66 3.79
CA THR A 95 -0.84 0.30 3.30
C THR A 95 0.06 -0.51 4.24
N SER A 96 1.07 0.13 4.85
CA SER A 96 1.91 -0.49 5.89
C SER A 96 1.10 -0.87 7.13
N MET A 97 0.14 -0.02 7.54
CA MET A 97 -0.77 -0.32 8.64
C MET A 97 -1.72 -1.46 8.30
N CYS A 98 -2.15 -1.61 7.05
CA CYS A 98 -2.97 -2.73 6.60
C CYS A 98 -2.23 -4.07 6.78
N PHE A 99 -0.99 -4.18 6.28
CA PHE A 99 -0.19 -5.40 6.48
C PHE A 99 0.13 -5.67 7.97
N ARG A 100 0.29 -4.63 8.78
CA ARG A 100 0.42 -4.80 10.25
C ARG A 100 -0.83 -5.42 10.87
N ASP A 101 -2.02 -5.06 10.37
CA ASP A 101 -3.29 -5.64 10.82
C ASP A 101 -3.35 -7.14 10.45
N VAL A 102 -3.01 -7.49 9.20
CA VAL A 102 -2.90 -8.88 8.74
C VAL A 102 -1.95 -9.70 9.63
N CYS A 103 -0.77 -9.16 9.95
CA CYS A 103 0.17 -9.82 10.86
C CYS A 103 -0.41 -10.00 12.27
N SER A 104 -1.19 -9.03 12.76
CA SER A 104 -1.82 -9.11 14.09
C SER A 104 -2.86 -10.22 14.16
N VAL A 105 -3.67 -10.38 13.10
CA VAL A 105 -4.62 -11.49 12.93
C VAL A 105 -3.88 -12.82 12.86
N TYR A 106 -2.80 -12.90 12.06
CA TYR A 106 -2.00 -14.12 11.93
C TYR A 106 -1.35 -14.54 13.24
N PHE A 107 -0.78 -13.60 14.01
CA PHE A 107 -0.22 -13.90 15.33
C PHE A 107 -1.28 -14.40 16.32
N ALA A 108 -2.50 -13.86 16.28
CA ALA A 108 -3.60 -14.35 17.10
C ALA A 108 -4.03 -15.78 16.70
N CYS A 109 -3.99 -16.12 15.41
CA CYS A 109 -4.20 -17.49 14.92
C CYS A 109 -3.15 -18.46 15.47
N VAL A 110 -1.86 -18.11 15.35
CA VAL A 110 -0.74 -18.93 15.85
C VAL A 110 -0.81 -19.10 17.37
N ALA A 111 -1.07 -18.01 18.12
CA ALA A 111 -1.12 -18.05 19.57
C ALA A 111 -2.34 -18.82 20.11
N GLY A 112 -3.45 -18.84 19.36
CA GLY A 112 -4.68 -19.53 19.77
C GLY A 112 -4.68 -21.02 19.47
N PHE A 113 -3.95 -21.48 18.44
CA PHE A 113 -4.11 -22.84 17.92
C PHE A 113 -2.83 -23.60 17.57
N GLU A 114 -1.65 -22.96 17.57
CA GLU A 114 -0.33 -23.54 17.21
C GLU A 114 -0.19 -24.06 15.75
N ASP A 115 -1.27 -24.53 15.11
CA ASP A 115 -1.30 -25.17 13.79
C ASP A 115 -1.76 -24.24 12.65
N CYS A 116 -1.66 -22.92 12.82
CA CYS A 116 -2.03 -21.98 11.77
C CYS A 116 -1.15 -22.15 10.52
N ASN A 117 -1.77 -22.30 9.35
CA ASN A 117 -1.13 -22.68 8.09
C ASN A 117 0.11 -21.84 7.75
N LEU A 118 1.27 -22.50 7.72
CA LEU A 118 2.57 -21.88 7.39
C LEU A 118 2.62 -21.29 5.97
N GLY A 119 1.78 -21.76 5.06
CA GLY A 119 1.60 -21.18 3.73
C GLY A 119 1.07 -19.75 3.78
N LEU A 120 0.26 -19.40 4.79
CA LEU A 120 -0.25 -18.04 4.99
C LEU A 120 0.86 -17.09 5.39
N ASN A 121 1.79 -17.50 6.27
CA ASN A 121 2.93 -16.66 6.61
C ASN A 121 3.74 -16.27 5.37
N LYS A 122 4.05 -17.25 4.51
CA LYS A 122 4.78 -17.00 3.26
C LYS A 122 4.00 -16.06 2.33
N ALA A 123 2.68 -16.20 2.26
CA ALA A 123 1.85 -15.29 1.47
C ALA A 123 1.91 -13.86 2.02
N VAL A 124 1.77 -13.67 3.33
CA VAL A 124 1.87 -12.34 3.97
C VAL A 124 3.26 -11.72 3.75
N GLU A 125 4.32 -12.48 3.98
CA GLU A 125 5.71 -12.04 3.78
C GLU A 125 5.98 -11.61 2.33
N ASN A 126 5.52 -12.41 1.36
CA ASN A 126 5.74 -12.12 -0.05
C ASN A 126 5.07 -10.82 -0.48
N GLU A 127 3.86 -10.57 0.02
CA GLU A 127 3.07 -9.40 -0.37
C GLU A 127 3.58 -8.13 0.30
N TYR A 128 3.98 -8.22 1.57
CA TYR A 128 4.67 -7.13 2.23
C TYR A 128 5.99 -6.79 1.51
N LYS A 129 6.75 -7.81 1.06
CA LYS A 129 7.97 -7.60 0.27
C LYS A 129 7.67 -6.88 -1.05
N ASN A 130 6.61 -7.27 -1.77
CA ASN A 130 6.18 -6.60 -2.99
C ASN A 130 5.84 -5.12 -2.74
N PHE A 131 5.12 -4.84 -1.66
CA PHE A 131 4.83 -3.48 -1.22
C PHE A 131 6.12 -2.67 -0.94
N VAL A 132 7.09 -3.23 -0.22
CA VAL A 132 8.35 -2.55 0.07
C VAL A 132 9.14 -2.26 -1.22
N ILE A 133 9.18 -3.19 -2.17
CA ILE A 133 9.83 -2.98 -3.47
C ILE A 133 9.16 -1.82 -4.21
N PHE A 134 7.83 -1.82 -4.26
CA PHE A 134 7.04 -0.77 -4.88
C PHE A 134 7.34 0.61 -4.26
N LYS A 135 7.24 0.73 -2.93
CA LYS A 135 7.58 1.92 -2.16
C LYS A 135 8.99 2.43 -2.48
N ASN A 136 9.98 1.54 -2.50
CA ASN A 136 11.37 1.91 -2.73
C ASN A 136 11.60 2.42 -4.16
N LYS A 137 10.99 1.78 -5.17
CA LYS A 137 11.06 2.26 -6.55
C LYS A 137 10.46 3.66 -6.69
N LYS A 138 9.32 3.90 -6.05
CA LYS A 138 8.66 5.21 -6.03
C LYS A 138 9.53 6.30 -5.37
N SER A 139 10.14 6.00 -4.23
CA SER A 139 11.08 6.93 -3.56
C SER A 139 12.28 7.29 -4.46
N LYS A 140 12.79 6.35 -5.27
CA LYS A 140 13.84 6.64 -6.26
C LYS A 140 13.38 7.61 -7.35
N ILE A 141 12.13 7.53 -7.79
CA ILE A 141 11.55 8.49 -8.74
C ILE A 141 11.53 9.88 -8.10
N LEU A 142 10.99 10.02 -6.89
CA LEU A 142 10.95 11.29 -6.17
C LEU A 142 12.34 11.90 -5.98
N ASN A 143 13.32 11.10 -5.53
CA ASN A 143 14.69 11.57 -5.35
C ASN A 143 15.33 12.03 -6.66
N THR A 144 15.00 11.38 -7.79
CA THR A 144 15.47 11.81 -9.12
C THR A 144 14.96 13.22 -9.45
N LEU A 145 13.70 13.50 -9.13
CA LEU A 145 13.08 14.81 -9.37
C LEU A 145 13.62 15.92 -8.44
N LEU A 146 14.03 15.57 -7.22
CA LEU A 146 14.50 16.54 -6.21
C LEU A 146 15.98 16.94 -6.37
N VAL A 147 16.81 16.07 -6.95
CA VAL A 147 18.27 16.26 -7.02
C VAL A 147 18.72 16.96 -8.30
N GLN A 148 17.96 16.85 -9.39
CA GLN A 148 18.36 17.43 -10.66
C GLN A 148 18.06 18.94 -10.71
N GLY A 149 19.08 19.73 -11.04
CA GLY A 149 18.91 21.13 -11.43
C GLY A 149 18.30 21.19 -12.82
N HIS A 150 17.16 21.85 -12.95
CA HIS A 150 16.44 21.95 -14.21
C HIS A 150 16.44 23.39 -14.71
N ASP A 151 17.40 23.66 -15.57
CA ASP A 151 17.77 25.03 -15.95
C ASP A 151 17.02 25.47 -17.21
N SER A 152 16.51 24.51 -17.98
CA SER A 152 15.81 24.74 -19.25
C SER A 152 14.57 23.86 -19.42
N ASN A 153 13.63 24.32 -20.24
CA ASN A 153 12.43 23.57 -20.56
C ASN A 153 12.73 22.23 -21.25
N GLU A 154 13.75 22.17 -22.11
CA GLU A 154 14.14 20.93 -22.80
C GLU A 154 14.74 19.90 -21.84
N SER A 155 15.50 20.36 -20.84
CA SER A 155 15.99 19.48 -19.77
C SER A 155 14.85 18.89 -18.92
N LEU A 156 13.79 19.67 -18.66
CA LEU A 156 12.59 19.19 -17.99
C LEU A 156 11.84 18.14 -18.82
N LYS A 157 11.66 18.39 -20.13
CA LYS A 157 11.04 17.40 -21.03
C LYS A 157 11.86 16.10 -21.11
N THR A 158 13.19 16.19 -21.06
CA THR A 158 14.07 15.01 -21.01
C THR A 158 13.84 14.22 -19.72
N LEU A 159 13.85 14.89 -18.57
CA LEU A 159 13.51 14.25 -17.29
C LEU A 159 12.14 13.58 -17.34
N PHE A 160 11.11 14.24 -17.85
CA PHE A 160 9.76 13.66 -17.92
C PHE A 160 9.71 12.37 -18.75
N ARG A 161 10.46 12.28 -19.86
CA ARG A 161 10.59 11.05 -20.64
C ARG A 161 11.27 9.94 -19.82
N GLU A 162 12.38 10.24 -19.16
CA GLU A 162 13.08 9.27 -18.30
C GLU A 162 12.19 8.77 -17.15
N ILE A 163 11.40 9.66 -16.57
CA ILE A 163 10.47 9.32 -15.49
C ILE A 163 9.32 8.47 -16.03
N LEU A 164 8.81 8.72 -17.24
CA LEU A 164 7.76 7.91 -17.86
C LEU A 164 8.21 6.44 -17.99
N GLU A 165 9.41 6.19 -18.51
CA GLU A 165 9.98 4.85 -18.63
C GLU A 165 10.13 4.15 -17.27
N ARG A 166 10.51 4.92 -16.24
CA ARG A 166 10.62 4.41 -14.86
C ARG A 166 9.27 4.10 -14.23
N VAL A 167 8.24 4.90 -14.53
CA VAL A 167 6.87 4.67 -14.05
C VAL A 167 6.30 3.41 -14.67
N GLU A 168 6.48 3.20 -15.97
CA GLU A 168 6.03 1.99 -16.68
C GLU A 168 6.68 0.70 -16.17
N SER A 169 7.93 0.75 -15.71
CA SER A 169 8.65 -0.39 -15.13
C SER A 169 8.46 -0.55 -13.61
N THR A 170 7.78 0.40 -12.96
CA THR A 170 7.53 0.40 -11.50
C THR A 170 6.12 -0.04 -11.16
N PHE A 171 5.12 0.38 -11.94
CA PHE A 171 3.69 0.19 -11.70
C PHE A 171 3.06 -0.76 -12.73
#